data_AF-A0A2D4ETR1-F1
#
_entry.id   AF-A0A2D4ETR1-F1
#
_cell.length_a   1.000
_cell.length_b   1.000
_cell.length_c   1.000
_cell.angle_alpha   90.00
_cell.angle_beta   90.00
_cell.angle_gamma   90.00
#
_symmetry.space_group_name_H-M   'P 1'
#
loop_
_entity.id
_entity.type
_entity.pdbx_description
1 polymer ?
#
loop_
_entity_poly.entity_id
_entity_poly.type
_entity_poly.pdbx_seq_one_letter_code
_entity_poly.pdbx_strand_id
1 'polypeptide(L)'
;PKYYFAWTLAEAINNAAGFGFRGYDKNGVPHWDLISNLRILQIEFSTSFKMFLDNWNIQTALWLKRVCYERASFSPTIQTFILSAIWHGVYPGYYLTFLTGVLMTLAARTIRKNIRNYFLDSPAIKLCYDIMTWITTQIAISYTVVPFVLLSIKPSYVFYSSWYFSLHIACILVLMFPMKRTQKGNKEQESIQPSWSQQQEEGKEKRIIGHNSYSVANSFNQRRDITSRNTATKQ
;
A
#
# COMPACT_ATOMS: atom_id res chain seq x y z
N PRO A 1 9.23 12.50 12.85
CA PRO A 1 8.35 12.90 13.98
C PRO A 1 7.11 13.71 13.57
N LYS A 2 7.25 14.86 12.89
CA LYS A 2 6.11 15.74 12.54
C LYS A 2 5.03 15.02 11.71
N TYR A 3 5.43 14.28 10.68
CA TYR A 3 4.50 13.55 9.82
C TYR A 3 3.81 12.38 10.52
N TYR A 4 4.53 11.60 11.32
CA TYR A 4 3.92 10.51 12.09
C TYR A 4 2.81 11.02 13.00
N PHE A 5 3.07 12.10 13.73
CA PHE A 5 2.06 12.70 14.60
C PHE A 5 0.82 13.15 13.82
N ALA A 6 1.00 13.92 12.75
CA ALA A 6 -0.12 14.44 11.96
C ALA A 6 -0.98 13.32 11.35
N TRP A 7 -0.35 12.29 10.78
CA TRP A 7 -1.05 11.17 10.16
C TRP A 7 -1.70 10.24 11.20
N THR A 8 -1.03 9.93 12.32
CA THR A 8 -1.64 9.16 13.41
C THR A 8 -2.83 9.90 14.02
N LEU A 9 -2.75 11.22 14.18
CA LEU A 9 -3.87 12.03 14.66
C LEU A 9 -5.04 12.01 13.67
N ALA A 10 -4.77 12.15 12.37
CA ALA A 10 -5.80 12.05 11.34
C ALA A 10 -6.46 10.66 11.34
N GLU A 11 -5.68 9.58 11.50
CA GLU A 11 -6.21 8.22 11.65
C GLU A 11 -7.10 8.09 12.89
N ALA A 12 -6.67 8.62 14.03
CA ALA A 12 -7.46 8.59 15.27
C ALA A 12 -8.81 9.31 15.10
N ILE A 13 -8.83 10.47 14.43
CA ILE A 13 -10.07 11.21 14.14
C ILE A 13 -10.99 10.41 13.21
N ASN A 14 -10.45 9.82 12.14
CA ASN A 14 -11.24 8.98 11.23
C ASN A 14 -11.81 7.73 11.92
N ASN A 15 -11.04 7.13 12.82
CA ASN A 15 -11.50 6.00 13.64
C ASN A 15 -12.60 6.43 14.60
N ALA A 16 -12.46 7.58 15.27
CA ALA A 16 -13.49 8.14 16.15
C ALA A 16 -14.78 8.49 15.41
N ALA A 17 -14.68 8.93 14.15
CA ALA A 17 -15.83 9.18 13.28
C ALA A 17 -16.45 7.90 12.66
N GLY A 18 -15.90 6.72 12.96
CA GLY A 18 -16.41 5.42 12.47
C GLY A 18 -15.93 5.02 11.07
N PHE A 19 -15.08 5.82 10.41
CA PHE A 19 -14.58 5.51 9.07
C PHE A 19 -13.42 4.50 9.06
N GLY A 20 -12.82 4.23 10.22
CA GLY A 20 -11.68 3.33 10.39
C GLY A 20 -11.97 1.84 10.37
N PHE A 21 -13.23 1.44 10.55
CA PHE A 21 -13.59 0.05 10.77
C PHE A 21 -13.58 -0.76 9.47
N ARG A 22 -12.77 -1.82 9.43
CA ARG A 22 -12.67 -2.73 8.27
C ARG A 22 -13.57 -3.96 8.39
N GLY A 23 -13.79 -4.45 9.60
CA GLY A 23 -14.48 -5.71 9.85
C GLY A 23 -13.86 -6.49 11.00
N TYR A 24 -14.35 -7.71 11.21
CA TYR A 24 -13.83 -8.65 12.19
C TYR A 24 -12.92 -9.70 11.52
N ASP A 25 -11.91 -10.16 12.24
CA ASP A 25 -11.11 -11.31 11.82
C ASP A 25 -11.85 -12.65 12.02
N LYS A 26 -11.20 -13.75 11.63
CA LYS A 26 -11.71 -15.11 11.83
C LYS A 26 -11.95 -15.49 13.30
N ASN A 27 -11.38 -14.74 14.24
CA ASN A 27 -11.49 -14.94 15.68
C ASN A 27 -12.49 -13.94 16.32
N GLY A 28 -13.15 -13.09 15.53
CA GLY A 28 -14.08 -12.08 16.02
C GLY A 28 -13.41 -10.80 16.58
N VAL A 29 -12.13 -10.57 16.31
CA VAL A 29 -11.42 -9.36 16.74
C VAL A 29 -11.66 -8.22 15.75
N PRO A 30 -12.11 -7.02 16.20
CA PRO A 30 -12.37 -5.89 15.32
C PRO A 30 -11.06 -5.25 14.80
N HIS A 31 -11.01 -4.97 13.51
CA HIS A 31 -9.90 -4.25 12.87
C HIS A 31 -10.29 -2.82 12.49
N TRP A 32 -9.47 -1.87 12.93
CA TRP A 32 -9.64 -0.43 12.76
C TRP A 32 -8.59 0.21 11.84
N ASP A 33 -8.15 -0.54 10.83
CA ASP A 33 -7.05 -0.17 9.93
C ASP A 33 -7.50 0.19 8.51
N LEU A 34 -8.80 0.44 8.28
CA LEU A 34 -9.35 0.68 6.94
C LEU A 34 -8.77 1.92 6.25
N ILE A 35 -8.55 3.00 7.02
CA ILE A 35 -8.02 4.29 6.52
C ILE A 35 -6.69 4.60 7.20
N SER A 36 -5.88 3.57 7.45
CA SER A 36 -4.52 3.80 7.95
C SER A 36 -3.61 4.29 6.82
N ASN A 37 -2.95 5.43 7.03
CA ASN A 37 -1.98 6.02 6.14
C ASN A 37 -0.53 5.64 6.48
N LEU A 38 -0.25 5.26 7.73
CA LEU A 38 1.10 4.92 8.17
C LEU A 38 1.15 3.64 8.98
N ARG A 39 2.14 2.79 8.66
CA ARG A 39 2.52 1.65 9.50
C ARG A 39 3.93 1.86 10.03
N ILE A 40 4.05 2.58 11.14
CA ILE A 40 5.34 3.09 11.69
C ILE A 40 6.38 1.98 11.84
N LEU A 41 6.04 0.85 12.47
CA LEU A 41 6.99 -0.26 12.65
C LEU A 41 7.48 -0.83 11.32
N GLN A 42 6.59 -0.95 10.32
CA GLN A 42 6.96 -1.47 9.01
C GLN A 42 7.80 -0.47 8.20
N ILE A 43 7.65 0.83 8.48
CA ILE A 43 8.48 1.89 7.92
C ILE A 43 9.88 1.84 8.53
N GLU A 44 9.97 1.89 9.85
CA GLU A 44 11.26 1.97 10.58
C GLU A 44 12.10 0.70 10.39
N PHE A 45 11.45 -0.47 10.28
CA PHE A 45 12.12 -1.76 10.07
C PHE A 45 12.04 -2.24 8.61
N SER A 46 11.84 -1.34 7.65
CA SER A 46 11.76 -1.71 6.24
C SER A 46 13.11 -2.24 5.72
N THR A 47 13.11 -3.45 5.16
CA THR A 47 14.32 -4.08 4.59
C THR A 47 14.41 -3.92 3.06
N SER A 48 13.51 -3.12 2.47
CA SER A 48 13.57 -2.76 1.05
C SER A 48 12.83 -1.47 0.78
N PHE A 49 13.29 -0.72 -0.23
CA PHE A 49 12.66 0.54 -0.62
C PHE A 49 11.18 0.40 -0.97
N LYS A 50 10.79 -0.71 -1.61
CA LYS A 50 9.38 -1.01 -1.89
C LYS A 50 8.56 -1.18 -0.61
N MET A 51 9.09 -1.90 0.39
CA MET A 51 8.40 -2.11 1.66
C MET A 51 8.15 -0.78 2.37
N PHE A 52 9.11 0.15 2.34
CA PHE A 52 8.89 1.51 2.85
C PHE A 52 7.72 2.21 2.14
N LEU A 53 7.74 2.26 0.81
CA LEU A 53 6.70 2.92 0.02
C LEU A 53 5.30 2.32 0.23
N ASP A 54 5.22 1.00 0.42
CA ASP A 54 3.95 0.31 0.65
C ASP A 54 3.35 0.61 2.04
N ASN A 55 4.14 1.15 2.98
CA ASN A 55 3.72 1.44 4.36
C ASN A 55 3.68 2.93 4.70
N TRP A 56 4.18 3.80 3.81
CA TRP A 56 4.14 5.25 3.93
C TRP A 56 3.07 5.86 3.03
N ASN A 57 2.18 6.66 3.62
CA ASN A 57 1.10 7.35 2.89
C ASN A 57 0.23 6.39 2.05
N ILE A 58 -0.24 5.33 2.72
CA ILE A 58 -0.87 4.15 2.12
C ILE A 58 -2.09 4.54 1.27
N GLN A 59 -2.97 5.42 1.75
CA GLN A 59 -4.19 5.76 1.02
C GLN A 59 -3.88 6.53 -0.26
N THR A 60 -2.88 7.42 -0.23
CA THR A 60 -2.41 8.11 -1.43
C THR A 60 -1.75 7.13 -2.40
N ALA A 61 -0.97 6.17 -1.91
CA ALA A 61 -0.38 5.13 -2.77
C ALA A 61 -1.46 4.28 -3.46
N LEU A 62 -2.53 3.91 -2.74
CA LEU A 62 -3.68 3.21 -3.31
C LEU A 62 -4.45 4.07 -4.32
N TRP A 63 -4.61 5.36 -4.04
CA TRP A 63 -5.21 6.30 -4.98
C TRP A 63 -4.37 6.39 -6.26
N LEU A 64 -3.07 6.66 -6.17
CA LEU A 64 -2.12 6.68 -7.29
C LEU A 64 -2.13 5.38 -8.09
N LYS A 65 -2.23 4.23 -7.40
CA LYS A 65 -2.33 2.93 -8.05
C LYS A 65 -3.56 2.85 -8.97
N ARG A 66 -4.73 3.20 -8.45
CA ARG A 66 -6.01 3.16 -9.18
C ARG A 66 -6.07 4.20 -10.29
N VAL A 67 -5.55 5.40 -10.05
CA VAL A 67 -5.70 6.51 -11.01
C VAL A 67 -4.67 6.52 -12.11
N CYS A 68 -3.47 5.97 -11.87
CA CYS A 68 -2.36 6.02 -12.81
C CYS A 68 -1.78 4.62 -13.07
N TYR A 69 -1.28 3.94 -12.05
CA TYR A 69 -0.51 2.70 -12.24
C TYR A 69 -1.28 1.63 -13.03
N GLU A 70 -2.52 1.35 -12.64
CA GLU A 70 -3.37 0.33 -13.28
C GLU A 70 -3.91 0.75 -14.65
N ARG A 71 -3.86 2.06 -14.96
CA ARG A 71 -4.35 2.62 -16.23
C ARG A 71 -3.24 2.90 -17.24
N ALA A 72 -1.99 2.92 -16.79
CA ALA A 72 -0.83 3.18 -17.62
C ALA A 72 -0.49 1.95 -18.48
N SER A 73 -0.42 2.14 -19.80
CA SER A 73 -0.03 1.10 -20.75
C SER A 73 1.49 0.93 -20.87
N PHE A 74 2.26 2.00 -20.66
CA PHE A 74 3.71 2.02 -20.84
C PHE A 74 4.45 2.49 -19.58
N SER A 75 5.37 1.68 -19.04
CA SER A 75 6.15 2.04 -17.85
C SER A 75 5.33 2.58 -16.65
N PRO A 76 4.35 1.80 -16.12
CA PRO A 76 3.43 2.27 -15.06
C PRO A 76 4.12 2.88 -13.83
N THR A 77 5.26 2.34 -13.41
CA THR A 77 6.04 2.88 -12.28
C THR A 77 6.53 4.29 -12.57
N ILE A 78 7.12 4.55 -13.74
CA ILE A 78 7.66 5.87 -14.07
C ILE A 78 6.52 6.89 -14.12
N GLN A 79 5.43 6.56 -14.81
CA GLN A 79 4.26 7.45 -14.89
C GLN A 79 3.68 7.77 -13.52
N THR A 80 3.57 6.77 -12.64
CA THR A 80 3.04 6.97 -11.27
C THR A 80 3.92 7.90 -10.45
N PHE A 81 5.25 7.78 -10.55
CA PHE A 81 6.18 8.66 -9.85
C PHE A 81 6.16 10.10 -10.41
N ILE A 82 6.00 10.27 -11.73
CA ILE A 82 5.82 11.58 -12.35
C ILE A 82 4.52 12.22 -11.85
N LEU A 83 3.42 11.49 -11.84
CA LEU A 83 2.15 11.98 -11.31
C LEU A 83 2.28 12.35 -9.82
N SER A 84 2.99 11.53 -9.05
CA SER A 84 3.27 11.82 -7.64
C SER A 84 4.06 13.13 -7.48
N ALA A 85 5.06 13.39 -8.33
CA ALA A 85 5.81 14.65 -8.31
C ALA A 85 4.90 15.86 -8.58
N ILE A 86 4.06 15.76 -9.60
CA ILE A 86 3.09 16.81 -9.96
C ILE A 86 2.09 17.05 -8.81
N TRP A 87 1.61 15.98 -8.18
CA TRP A 87 0.67 16.07 -7.05
C TRP A 87 1.29 16.81 -5.85
N HIS A 88 2.59 16.64 -5.61
CA HIS A 88 3.28 17.37 -4.54
C HIS A 88 3.51 18.86 -4.86
N GLY A 89 3.62 19.23 -6.13
CA GLY A 89 3.65 20.62 -6.59
C GLY A 89 4.78 20.93 -7.57
N VAL A 90 5.00 22.22 -7.83
CA VAL A 90 5.92 22.71 -8.86
C VAL A 90 7.38 22.88 -8.38
N TYR A 91 7.66 22.65 -7.09
CA TYR A 91 9.00 22.82 -6.56
C TYR A 91 9.98 21.78 -7.16
N PRO A 92 11.14 22.22 -7.70
CA PRO A 92 12.08 21.32 -8.35
C PRO A 92 12.58 20.15 -7.49
N GLY A 93 12.65 20.34 -6.17
CA GLY A 93 13.06 19.29 -5.23
C GLY A 93 12.17 18.04 -5.30
N TYR A 94 10.88 18.19 -5.59
CA TYR A 94 9.97 17.04 -5.74
C TYR A 94 10.37 16.18 -6.93
N TYR A 95 10.57 16.79 -8.09
CA TYR A 95 10.96 16.08 -9.31
C TYR A 95 12.27 15.31 -9.12
N LEU A 96 13.26 15.90 -8.43
CA LEU A 96 14.51 15.23 -8.08
C LEU A 96 14.28 14.02 -7.17
N THR A 97 13.47 14.17 -6.12
CA THR A 97 13.13 13.05 -5.22
C THR A 97 12.39 11.93 -5.94
N PHE A 98 11.38 12.23 -6.75
CA PHE A 98 10.61 11.20 -7.44
C PHE A 98 11.44 10.52 -8.54
N LEU A 99 12.29 11.25 -9.26
CA LEU A 99 13.22 10.66 -10.21
C LEU A 99 14.20 9.70 -9.52
N THR A 100 14.80 10.13 -8.41
CA THR A 100 15.65 9.26 -7.59
C THR A 100 14.86 8.06 -7.07
N GLY A 101 13.60 8.27 -6.62
CA GLY A 101 12.71 7.22 -6.16
C GLY A 101 12.39 6.16 -7.21
N VAL A 102 12.26 6.54 -8.49
CA VAL A 102 12.13 5.59 -9.61
C VAL A 102 13.36 4.68 -9.67
N LEU A 103 14.56 5.26 -9.72
CA LEU A 103 15.81 4.51 -9.81
C LEU A 103 15.97 3.55 -8.63
N MET A 104 15.77 4.04 -7.41
CA MET A 104 15.84 3.26 -6.18
C MET A 104 14.83 2.12 -6.17
N THR A 105 13.58 2.39 -6.58
CA THR A 105 12.51 1.37 -6.64
C THR A 105 12.85 0.26 -7.63
N LEU A 106 13.31 0.60 -8.83
CA LEU A 106 13.65 -0.37 -9.85
C LEU A 106 14.89 -1.20 -9.45
N ALA A 107 15.92 -0.54 -8.93
CA ALA A 107 17.13 -1.22 -8.45
C ALA A 107 16.82 -2.16 -7.27
N ALA A 108 16.07 -1.69 -6.27
CA ALA A 108 15.69 -2.49 -5.10
C ALA A 108 14.84 -3.71 -5.48
N ARG A 109 13.92 -3.58 -6.44
CA ARG A 109 13.14 -4.71 -6.96
C ARG A 109 14.05 -5.73 -7.64
N THR A 110 15.00 -5.27 -8.45
CA THR A 110 15.92 -6.14 -9.18
C THR A 110 16.86 -6.88 -8.23
N ILE A 111 17.45 -6.19 -7.25
CA ILE A 111 18.26 -6.79 -6.18
C ILE A 111 17.44 -7.83 -5.42
N ARG A 112 16.25 -7.46 -4.93
CA ARG A 112 15.47 -8.37 -4.08
C ARG A 112 14.99 -9.61 -4.83
N LYS A 113 14.69 -9.50 -6.12
CA LYS A 113 14.31 -10.64 -6.97
C LYS A 113 15.48 -11.61 -7.21
N ASN A 114 16.69 -11.09 -7.39
CA ASN A 114 17.83 -11.91 -7.83
C ASN A 114 18.71 -12.37 -6.67
N ILE A 115 18.90 -11.54 -5.65
CA ILE A 115 19.90 -11.75 -4.60
C ILE A 115 19.30 -12.43 -3.38
N ARG A 116 18.04 -12.11 -3.00
CA ARG A 116 17.44 -12.57 -1.74
C ARG A 116 17.51 -14.07 -1.53
N ASN A 117 17.24 -14.85 -2.58
CA ASN A 117 17.12 -16.31 -2.47
C ASN A 117 18.43 -16.98 -2.01
N TYR A 118 19.59 -16.38 -2.28
CA TYR A 118 20.89 -16.91 -1.87
C TYR A 118 21.17 -16.77 -0.35
N PHE A 119 20.35 -16.02 0.37
CA PHE A 119 20.56 -15.72 1.80
C PHE A 119 19.49 -16.36 2.71
N LEU A 120 18.63 -17.22 2.16
CA LEU A 120 17.51 -17.82 2.90
C LEU A 120 17.85 -19.19 3.51
N ASP A 121 19.00 -19.78 3.16
CA ASP A 121 19.33 -21.16 3.50
C ASP A 121 19.65 -21.38 4.99
N SER A 122 20.16 -20.36 5.69
CA SER A 122 20.50 -20.43 7.12
C SER A 122 19.89 -19.27 7.91
N PRO A 123 19.34 -19.50 9.12
CA PRO A 123 18.78 -18.44 9.96
C PRO A 123 19.77 -17.30 10.26
N ALA A 124 21.05 -17.63 10.48
CA ALA A 124 22.08 -16.63 10.77
C ALA A 124 22.42 -15.77 9.54
N ILE A 125 22.52 -16.40 8.36
CA ILE A 125 22.78 -15.71 7.09
C ILE A 125 21.60 -14.80 6.74
N LYS A 126 20.37 -15.30 6.93
CA LYS A 126 19.14 -14.52 6.75
C LYS A 126 19.12 -13.30 7.67
N LEU A 127 19.45 -13.47 8.95
CA LEU A 127 19.48 -12.36 9.91
C LEU A 127 20.51 -11.30 9.49
N CYS A 128 21.72 -11.71 9.10
CA CYS A 128 22.74 -10.81 8.59
C CYS A 128 22.25 -10.05 7.35
N TYR A 129 21.64 -10.75 6.40
CA TYR A 129 21.03 -10.15 5.21
C TYR A 129 19.92 -9.15 5.55
N ASP A 130 19.03 -9.48 6.49
CA ASP A 130 17.95 -8.60 6.91
C ASP A 130 18.48 -7.32 7.58
N ILE A 131 19.51 -7.42 8.44
CA ILE A 131 20.18 -6.26 9.05
C ILE A 131 20.86 -5.40 7.98
N MET A 132 21.63 -6.00 7.08
CA MET A 132 22.34 -5.27 6.02
C MET A 132 21.37 -4.56 5.06
N THR A 133 20.30 -5.24 4.67
CA THR A 133 19.29 -4.66 3.77
C THR A 133 18.45 -3.60 4.46
N TRP A 134 18.19 -3.74 5.77
CA TRP A 134 17.59 -2.69 6.59
C TRP A 134 18.46 -1.42 6.61
N ILE A 135 19.74 -1.52 6.99
CA ILE A 135 20.67 -0.37 7.02
C ILE A 135 20.72 0.30 5.64
N THR A 136 20.91 -0.49 4.59
CA THR A 136 20.97 0.01 3.21
C THR A 136 19.68 0.72 2.81
N THR A 137 18.53 0.17 3.20
CA THR A 137 17.21 0.76 2.89
C THR A 137 17.03 2.11 3.59
N GLN A 138 17.39 2.23 4.88
CA GLN A 138 17.30 3.48 5.63
C GLN A 138 18.19 4.58 5.02
N ILE A 139 19.40 4.22 4.58
CA ILE A 139 20.31 5.14 3.88
C ILE A 139 19.69 5.57 2.54
N ALA A 140 19.16 4.62 1.75
CA ALA A 140 18.56 4.91 0.45
C ALA A 140 17.33 5.81 0.54
N ILE A 141 16.46 5.58 1.53
CA ILE A 141 15.29 6.43 1.81
C ILE A 141 15.75 7.83 2.20
N SER A 142 16.68 7.94 3.14
CA SER A 142 17.20 9.23 3.61
C SER A 142 17.79 10.03 2.45
N TYR A 143 18.63 9.40 1.63
CA TYR A 143 19.20 10.01 0.44
C TYR A 143 18.15 10.48 -0.57
N THR A 144 17.07 9.71 -0.74
CA THR A 144 15.99 10.02 -1.68
C THR A 144 15.12 11.20 -1.22
N VAL A 145 14.91 11.34 0.10
CA VAL A 145 14.02 12.35 0.68
C VAL A 145 14.68 13.73 0.80
N VAL A 146 16.01 13.84 0.78
CA VAL A 146 16.70 15.13 0.97
C VAL A 146 16.22 16.24 0.01
N PRO A 147 16.12 16.03 -1.33
CA PRO A 147 15.62 17.06 -2.23
C PRO A 147 14.17 17.48 -1.95
N PHE A 148 13.33 16.54 -1.49
CA PHE A 148 11.95 16.80 -1.11
C PHE A 148 11.87 17.82 0.03
N VAL A 149 12.81 17.76 0.98
CA VAL A 149 12.88 18.71 2.10
C VAL A 149 13.51 20.04 1.67
N LEU A 150 14.50 20.00 0.77
CA LEU A 150 15.21 21.18 0.31
C LEU A 150 14.44 22.03 -0.71
N LEU A 151 13.48 21.43 -1.43
CA LEU A 151 12.59 22.06 -2.42
C LEU A 151 13.29 22.73 -3.63
N SER A 152 14.62 22.76 -3.67
CA SER A 152 15.43 23.50 -4.65
C SER A 152 16.54 22.65 -5.28
N ILE A 153 16.88 22.93 -6.55
CA ILE A 153 17.89 22.18 -7.31
C ILE A 153 19.30 22.38 -6.73
N LYS A 154 19.69 23.63 -6.46
CA LYS A 154 21.07 23.97 -6.06
C LYS A 154 21.53 23.23 -4.80
N PRO A 155 20.83 23.30 -3.65
CA PRO A 155 21.25 22.57 -2.46
C PRO A 155 21.12 21.04 -2.62
N SER A 156 20.14 20.57 -3.39
CA SER A 156 19.98 19.13 -3.70
C SER A 156 21.15 18.58 -4.51
N TYR A 157 21.62 19.34 -5.50
CA TYR A 157 22.78 18.99 -6.31
C TYR A 157 24.07 18.97 -5.47
N VAL A 158 24.27 19.98 -4.61
CA VAL A 158 25.43 20.00 -3.68
C VAL A 158 25.42 18.78 -2.77
N PHE A 159 24.26 18.39 -2.24
CA PHE A 159 24.11 17.16 -1.46
C PHE A 159 24.45 15.90 -2.25
N TYR A 160 23.93 15.75 -3.47
CA TYR A 160 24.26 14.58 -4.29
C TYR A 160 25.73 14.54 -4.70
N SER A 161 26.33 15.70 -4.98
CA SER A 161 27.75 15.81 -5.31
C SER A 161 28.65 15.49 -4.13
N SER A 162 28.28 15.86 -2.89
CA SER A 162 29.09 15.51 -1.71
C SER A 162 29.06 14.00 -1.41
N TRP A 163 28.04 13.31 -1.87
CA TRP A 163 27.94 11.84 -1.88
C TRP A 163 28.43 11.20 -3.18
N TYR A 164 29.05 11.98 -4.07
CA TYR A 164 29.55 11.56 -5.38
C TYR A 164 28.52 10.83 -6.25
N PHE A 165 27.22 11.12 -6.08
CA PHE A 165 26.13 10.40 -6.74
C PHE A 165 26.18 8.87 -6.54
N SER A 166 26.83 8.41 -5.48
CA SER A 166 27.15 6.99 -5.23
C SER A 166 25.95 6.06 -5.34
N LEU A 167 24.81 6.41 -4.75
CA LEU A 167 23.61 5.58 -4.81
C LEU A 167 22.92 5.60 -6.18
N HIS A 168 22.97 6.72 -6.92
CA HIS A 168 22.48 6.75 -8.31
C HIS A 168 23.34 5.84 -9.19
N ILE A 169 24.67 5.95 -9.07
CA ILE A 169 25.62 5.11 -9.80
C ILE A 169 25.37 3.63 -9.47
N ALA A 170 25.25 3.28 -8.18
CA ALA A 170 24.96 1.92 -7.75
C ALA A 170 23.64 1.40 -8.35
N CYS A 171 22.57 2.21 -8.35
CA CYS A 171 21.30 1.83 -8.97
C CYS A 171 21.43 1.61 -10.47
N ILE A 172 22.13 2.50 -11.19
CA ILE A 172 22.36 2.36 -12.63
C ILE A 172 23.13 1.07 -12.92
N LEU A 173 24.22 0.80 -12.19
CA LEU A 173 24.98 -0.44 -12.34
C LEU A 173 24.08 -1.66 -12.15
N VAL A 174 23.32 -1.71 -11.06
CA VAL A 174 22.36 -2.79 -10.78
C VAL A 174 21.35 -2.99 -11.91
N LEU A 175 20.88 -1.91 -12.53
CA LEU A 175 19.92 -1.98 -13.64
C LEU A 175 20.56 -2.36 -14.97
N MET A 176 21.85 -2.06 -15.17
CA MET A 176 22.62 -2.40 -16.37
C MET A 176 23.12 -3.84 -16.36
N PHE A 177 23.44 -4.40 -15.19
CA PHE A 177 23.86 -5.80 -15.10
C PHE A 177 22.68 -6.72 -15.47
N PRO A 178 22.87 -7.68 -16.40
CA PRO A 178 21.83 -8.60 -16.85
C PRO A 178 21.54 -9.64 -15.76
N MET A 179 20.89 -9.20 -14.70
CA MET A 179 20.31 -10.09 -13.71
C MET A 179 19.10 -10.80 -14.34
N LYS A 180 18.98 -12.11 -14.11
CA LYS A 180 18.02 -13.00 -14.80
C LYS A 180 16.63 -12.35 -14.90
N ARG A 181 16.27 -11.90 -16.11
CA ARG A 181 14.88 -11.58 -16.45
C ARG A 181 14.14 -12.89 -16.61
N THR A 182 13.68 -13.50 -15.52
CA THR A 182 12.67 -14.55 -15.64
C THR A 182 11.47 -13.94 -16.38
N GLN A 183 11.17 -14.48 -17.55
CA GLN A 183 10.00 -14.11 -18.35
C GLN A 183 8.78 -14.11 -17.44
N LYS A 184 8.17 -12.93 -17.29
CA LYS A 184 6.82 -12.82 -16.76
C LYS A 184 5.90 -13.31 -17.88
N GLY A 185 5.75 -14.63 -17.97
CA GLY A 185 4.60 -15.21 -18.65
C GLY A 185 3.33 -14.64 -17.99
N ASN A 186 2.29 -14.43 -18.79
CA ASN A 186 1.00 -13.80 -18.50
C ASN A 186 0.19 -14.32 -17.28
N LYS A 187 0.80 -14.99 -16.29
CA LYS A 187 0.16 -15.55 -15.09
C LYS A 187 0.31 -14.69 -13.81
N GLU A 188 1.19 -13.68 -13.80
CA GLU A 188 1.31 -12.76 -12.64
C GLU A 188 0.22 -11.66 -12.61
N GLN A 189 -0.70 -11.68 -13.58
CA GLN A 189 -1.84 -10.76 -13.64
C GLN A 189 -3.08 -11.34 -12.93
N GLU A 190 -3.06 -12.64 -12.60
CA GLU A 190 -4.13 -13.33 -11.86
C GLU A 190 -3.75 -13.61 -10.39
N SER A 191 -2.46 -13.57 -10.03
CA SER A 191 -1.98 -13.96 -8.68
C SER A 191 -1.44 -12.83 -7.80
N ILE A 192 -1.45 -11.58 -8.26
CA ILE A 192 -1.13 -10.41 -7.42
C ILE A 192 -2.42 -9.65 -7.10
N GLN A 193 -3.37 -10.36 -6.53
CA GLN A 193 -4.29 -9.74 -5.59
C GLN A 193 -3.53 -9.57 -4.25
N PRO A 194 -3.35 -8.36 -3.69
CA PRO A 194 -2.99 -8.27 -2.27
C PRO A 194 -3.99 -9.13 -1.49
N SER A 195 -3.59 -9.82 -0.41
CA SER A 195 -4.52 -10.69 0.34
C SER A 195 -5.80 -9.98 0.84
N TRP A 196 -5.83 -8.66 0.71
CA TRP A 196 -6.90 -7.72 1.00
C TRP A 196 -7.94 -7.60 -0.11
N SER A 197 -7.57 -7.70 -1.40
CA SER A 197 -8.57 -7.72 -2.48
C SER A 197 -9.34 -9.04 -2.48
N GLN A 198 -8.70 -10.16 -2.10
CA GLN A 198 -9.39 -11.45 -1.93
C GLN A 198 -10.33 -11.38 -0.73
N GLN A 199 -9.92 -10.74 0.37
CA GLN A 199 -10.80 -10.47 1.52
C GLN A 199 -11.95 -9.52 1.21
N GLN A 200 -11.78 -8.57 0.27
CA GLN A 200 -12.80 -7.60 -0.12
C GLN A 200 -13.81 -8.21 -1.12
N GLU A 201 -13.36 -9.12 -1.98
CA GLU A 201 -14.21 -9.93 -2.86
C GLU A 201 -14.96 -11.04 -2.08
N GLU A 202 -14.30 -11.80 -1.21
CA GLU A 202 -14.95 -12.75 -0.29
C GLU A 202 -15.97 -12.04 0.63
N GLY A 203 -15.65 -10.83 1.08
CA GLY A 203 -16.57 -10.00 1.87
C GLY A 203 -17.78 -9.49 1.07
N LYS A 204 -17.63 -9.25 -0.23
CA LYS A 204 -18.74 -8.92 -1.14
C LYS A 204 -19.59 -10.16 -1.45
N GLU A 205 -18.97 -11.30 -1.72
CA GLU A 205 -19.66 -12.56 -2.05
C GLU A 205 -20.46 -13.09 -0.85
N LYS A 206 -19.89 -13.06 0.37
CA LYS A 206 -20.63 -13.34 1.61
C LYS A 206 -21.77 -12.36 1.87
N ARG A 207 -21.64 -11.09 1.45
CA ARG A 207 -22.71 -10.08 1.57
C ARG A 207 -23.84 -10.34 0.56
N ILE A 208 -23.55 -10.88 -0.63
CA ILE A 208 -24.55 -11.28 -1.64
C ILE A 208 -25.27 -12.58 -1.21
N ILE A 209 -24.53 -13.58 -0.74
CA ILE A 209 -25.11 -14.84 -0.23
C ILE A 209 -25.94 -14.60 1.06
N GLY A 210 -25.47 -13.69 1.92
CA GLY A 210 -26.21 -13.25 3.11
C GLY A 210 -27.49 -12.48 2.78
N HIS A 211 -27.53 -11.74 1.67
CA HIS A 211 -28.73 -11.00 1.27
C HIS A 211 -29.82 -11.90 0.67
N ASN A 212 -29.44 -12.99 -0.02
CA ASN A 212 -30.38 -13.98 -0.55
C ASN A 212 -30.92 -14.97 0.51
N SER A 213 -30.40 -14.93 1.74
CA SER A 213 -30.84 -15.79 2.84
C SER A 213 -31.89 -15.14 3.74
N TYR A 214 -32.25 -13.87 3.52
CA TYR A 214 -33.45 -13.29 4.10
C TYR A 214 -34.64 -13.67 3.23
N SER A 215 -35.14 -14.87 3.52
CA SER A 215 -36.51 -15.24 3.23
C SER A 215 -37.44 -14.07 3.55
N VAL A 216 -38.20 -13.66 2.54
CA VAL A 216 -39.41 -12.88 2.66
C VAL A 216 -40.34 -13.64 3.59
N ALA A 217 -40.31 -13.32 4.88
CA ALA A 217 -41.24 -13.84 5.85
C ALA A 217 -41.74 -12.70 6.74
N ASN A 218 -43.05 -12.53 6.70
CA ASN A 218 -43.91 -11.80 7.62
C ASN A 218 -44.10 -10.29 7.43
N SER A 219 -45.00 -9.97 6.50
CA SER A 219 -46.01 -8.92 6.70
C SER A 219 -47.27 -9.23 5.89
N PHE A 220 -48.10 -10.19 6.34
CA PHE A 220 -49.51 -10.25 5.89
C PHE A 220 -50.48 -11.05 6.78
N ASN A 221 -50.16 -11.38 8.04
CA ASN A 221 -51.08 -12.17 8.90
C ASN A 221 -51.55 -11.49 10.18
N GLN A 222 -51.33 -10.19 10.35
CA GLN A 222 -51.89 -9.43 11.47
C GLN A 222 -53.13 -8.60 11.04
N ARG A 223 -54.07 -9.24 10.33
CA ARG A 223 -55.36 -8.61 9.97
C ARG A 223 -56.53 -9.59 9.80
N ARG A 224 -56.53 -10.73 10.50
CA ARG A 224 -57.65 -11.70 10.44
C ARG A 224 -58.25 -12.17 11.76
N ASP A 225 -57.74 -11.73 12.91
CA ASP A 225 -58.28 -12.17 14.22
C ASP A 225 -59.20 -11.15 14.93
N ILE A 226 -59.70 -10.14 14.20
CA ILE A 226 -60.70 -9.19 14.73
C ILE A 226 -62.08 -9.33 14.05
N THR A 227 -62.24 -10.22 13.06
CA THR A 227 -63.48 -10.30 12.24
C THR A 227 -64.20 -11.65 12.28
N SER A 228 -64.00 -12.47 13.31
CA SER A 228 -64.64 -13.79 13.44
C SER A 228 -65.37 -14.03 14.78
N ARG A 229 -65.70 -12.95 15.52
CA ARG A 229 -66.37 -13.06 16.83
C ARG A 229 -67.73 -12.36 16.97
N ASN A 230 -68.39 -11.96 15.87
CA ASN A 230 -69.65 -11.19 15.93
C ASN A 230 -70.81 -11.70 15.05
N THR A 231 -70.86 -12.99 14.69
CA THR A 231 -72.07 -13.56 14.05
C THR A 231 -72.29 -15.01 14.44
N ALA A 232 -72.75 -15.24 15.67
CA ALA A 232 -73.54 -16.43 16.04
C ALA A 232 -74.09 -16.28 17.47
N THR A 233 -75.09 -15.41 17.69
CA THR A 233 -76.11 -15.60 18.75
C THR A 233 -77.22 -14.54 18.66
N LYS A 234 -78.46 -15.03 18.75
CA LYS A 234 -79.76 -14.36 18.99
C LYS A 234 -80.57 -13.91 17.76
N GLN A 235 -81.62 -14.73 17.53
CA GLN A 235 -83.05 -14.41 17.31
C GLN A 235 -83.38 -13.10 16.60
#